data_AF-A0A292RC04-F1
#
_entry.id   AF-A0A292RC04-F1
#
_cell.length_a   1.000
_cell.length_b   1.000
_cell.length_c   1.000
_cell.angle_alpha   90.00
_cell.angle_beta   90.00
_cell.angle_gamma   90.00
#
_symmetry.space_group_name_H-M   'P 1'
#
loop_
_entity.id
_entity.type
_entity.pdbx_description
1 polymer ?
#
loop_
_entity_poly.entity_id
_entity_poly.type
_entity_poly.pdbx_seq_one_letter_code
_entity_poly.pdbx_strand_id
1 'polypeptide(L)'
;MKIGDLQALLGTKNSTKLGSGRDLKLLTNRSPLKMTNIAGGATKQVTSGDIEDFLNEPRPSKAANALLEKSPVGLGSEPTRDDFKKMGYEFAGTQYHIGAPVYYESADGGKITIYDGKGTAEMGEDKRKIVYEKGNLIQEMYYDDNGNLKTGKIIVKDNVAGFPERSIRLAMENGKPSFIE
;
A
#
# COMPACT_ATOMS: atom_id res chain seq x y z
N MET A 1 -39.04 -36.62 4.42
CA MET A 1 -38.86 -36.25 5.84
C MET A 1 -37.38 -35.92 6.01
N LYS A 2 -36.89 -34.70 5.72
CA LYS A 2 -36.85 -33.43 6.50
C LYS A 2 -36.33 -33.53 7.96
N ILE A 3 -35.16 -32.89 8.13
CA ILE A 3 -34.66 -32.02 9.22
C ILE A 3 -34.49 -32.60 10.63
N GLY A 4 -33.30 -32.41 11.19
CA GLY A 4 -33.14 -32.08 12.61
C GLY A 4 -32.36 -33.09 13.45
N ASP A 5 -31.60 -32.53 14.40
CA ASP A 5 -31.18 -33.17 15.66
C ASP A 5 -29.88 -33.98 15.66
N LEU A 6 -28.77 -33.27 15.52
CA LEU A 6 -27.48 -33.66 16.11
C LEU A 6 -27.05 -32.61 17.15
N GLN A 7 -27.87 -32.47 18.19
CA GLN A 7 -27.46 -31.91 19.47
C GLN A 7 -28.02 -32.76 20.60
N ALA A 8 -27.14 -33.58 21.15
CA ALA A 8 -27.15 -34.23 22.46
C ALA A 8 -26.26 -35.48 22.29
N LEU A 9 -25.29 -35.80 23.13
CA LEU A 9 -24.97 -35.29 24.43
C LEU A 9 -23.58 -35.82 24.74
N LEU A 10 -22.90 -35.06 25.59
CA LEU A 10 -21.80 -35.46 26.44
C LEU A 10 -21.71 -36.97 26.73
N GLY A 11 -20.48 -37.47 26.74
CA GLY A 11 -20.08 -38.44 27.74
C GLY A 11 -19.57 -39.76 27.18
N THR A 12 -18.27 -39.82 26.91
CA THR A 12 -17.55 -41.06 27.20
C THR A 12 -16.13 -40.72 27.62
N LYS A 13 -15.94 -40.82 28.93
CA LYS A 13 -14.65 -40.78 29.62
C LYS A 13 -13.80 -41.93 29.11
N ASN A 14 -12.66 -41.64 28.50
CA ASN A 14 -11.54 -42.57 28.52
C ASN A 14 -10.49 -42.01 29.49
N SER A 15 -10.63 -42.44 30.74
CA SER A 15 -9.63 -42.26 31.77
C SER A 15 -8.48 -43.22 31.53
N THR A 16 -7.29 -42.71 31.25
CA THR A 16 -6.05 -43.47 31.37
C THR A 16 -5.31 -42.96 32.60
N LYS A 17 -5.40 -43.72 33.70
CA LYS A 17 -4.53 -43.54 34.87
C LYS A 17 -3.21 -44.24 34.58
N LEU A 18 -2.12 -43.49 34.52
CA LEU A 18 -0.76 -44.00 34.69
C LEU A 18 0.01 -43.09 35.64
N GLY A 19 0.36 -43.66 36.80
CA GLY A 19 1.68 -43.52 37.46
C GLY A 19 2.19 -42.14 37.84
N SER A 20 2.32 -41.93 39.15
CA SER A 20 3.23 -41.00 39.83
C SER A 20 3.04 -39.49 39.59
N GLY A 21 2.32 -38.86 40.53
CA GLY A 21 2.83 -37.71 41.29
C GLY A 21 3.41 -36.54 40.50
N ARG A 22 2.57 -35.86 39.72
CA ARG A 22 2.57 -34.41 39.46
C ARG A 22 1.42 -34.14 38.50
N ASP A 23 0.33 -33.54 38.99
CA ASP A 23 -0.72 -33.03 38.11
C ASP A 23 -0.09 -31.95 37.22
N LEU A 24 0.24 -32.31 35.98
CA LEU A 24 0.50 -31.34 34.94
C LEU A 24 -0.85 -30.66 34.66
N LYS A 25 -1.16 -29.62 35.44
CA LYS A 25 -2.17 -28.65 35.05
C LYS A 25 -1.70 -28.14 33.69
N LEU A 26 -2.25 -28.69 32.61
CA LEU A 26 -2.31 -27.99 31.34
C LEU A 26 -3.08 -26.71 31.66
N LEU A 27 -2.32 -25.67 31.98
CA LEU A 27 -2.73 -24.29 31.87
C LEU A 27 -3.14 -24.15 30.41
N THR A 28 -4.41 -24.41 30.15
CA THR A 28 -5.14 -23.87 29.02
C THR A 28 -5.33 -22.37 29.24
N ASN A 29 -4.25 -21.67 29.60
CA ASN A 29 -4.03 -20.31 29.17
C ASN A 29 -3.64 -20.37 27.68
N ARG A 30 -4.53 -20.94 26.85
CA ARG A 30 -4.70 -20.35 25.54
C ARG A 30 -5.36 -19.02 25.85
N SER A 31 -4.52 -18.01 26.13
CA SER A 31 -4.90 -16.65 25.77
C SER A 31 -5.55 -16.80 24.40
N PRO A 32 -6.80 -16.33 24.19
CA PRO A 32 -7.35 -16.33 22.85
C PRO A 32 -6.24 -15.77 21.99
N LEU A 33 -5.76 -16.56 21.02
CA LEU A 33 -4.83 -16.06 20.03
C LEU A 33 -5.45 -14.74 19.64
N LYS A 34 -4.79 -13.63 19.99
CA LYS A 34 -5.15 -12.36 19.39
C LYS A 34 -4.82 -12.62 17.94
N MET A 35 -5.82 -13.09 17.21
CA MET A 35 -5.96 -12.81 15.81
C MET A 35 -6.13 -11.31 15.78
N THR A 36 -5.03 -10.57 15.98
CA THR A 36 -4.85 -9.35 15.23
C THR A 36 -5.12 -9.81 13.81
N ASN A 37 -6.18 -9.31 13.19
CA ASN A 37 -6.34 -9.50 11.77
C ASN A 37 -4.96 -9.30 11.17
N ILE A 38 -4.42 -10.34 10.53
CA ILE A 38 -3.33 -10.19 9.57
C ILE A 38 -3.97 -9.56 8.33
N ALA A 39 -4.73 -8.49 8.52
CA ALA A 39 -5.04 -7.51 7.52
C ALA A 39 -3.99 -6.42 7.72
N GLY A 40 -2.71 -6.81 7.59
CA GLY A 40 -1.54 -5.94 7.67
C GLY A 40 -1.45 -5.05 6.44
N GLY A 41 -2.53 -4.31 6.15
CA GLY A 41 -2.57 -3.34 5.07
C GLY A 41 -1.72 -2.13 5.41
N ALA A 42 -1.32 -1.41 4.36
CA ALA A 42 -0.58 -0.17 4.50
C ALA A 42 -1.42 0.88 5.26
N THR A 43 -0.79 1.62 6.15
CA THR A 43 -1.43 2.69 6.93
C THR A 43 -1.68 3.95 6.09
N LYS A 44 -0.93 4.11 4.99
CA LYS A 44 -1.14 5.13 3.95
C LYS A 44 -1.32 4.45 2.60
N GLN A 45 -2.54 4.51 2.08
CA GLN A 45 -2.91 3.96 0.78
C GLN A 45 -4.11 4.71 0.23
N VAL A 46 -4.22 4.71 -1.10
CA VAL A 46 -5.43 5.14 -1.80
C VAL A 46 -6.37 3.93 -1.94
N THR A 47 -7.65 4.12 -1.69
CA THR A 47 -8.68 3.08 -1.86
C THR A 47 -9.42 3.26 -3.18
N SER A 48 -10.19 2.25 -3.60
CA SER A 48 -11.06 2.40 -4.79
C SER A 48 -12.07 3.53 -4.65
N GLY A 49 -12.59 3.77 -3.43
CA GLY A 49 -13.47 4.90 -3.16
C GLY A 49 -12.79 6.25 -3.34
N ASP A 50 -11.53 6.38 -2.90
CA ASP A 50 -10.75 7.61 -3.12
C ASP A 50 -10.49 7.86 -4.62
N ILE A 51 -10.34 6.79 -5.42
CA ILE A 51 -10.18 6.89 -6.89
C ILE A 51 -11.49 7.32 -7.55
N GLU A 52 -12.63 6.76 -7.13
CA GLU A 52 -13.95 7.18 -7.60
C GLU A 52 -14.24 8.64 -7.25
N ASP A 53 -13.92 9.07 -6.02
CA ASP A 53 -14.03 10.46 -5.60
C ASP A 53 -13.12 11.38 -6.43
N PHE A 54 -11.90 10.93 -6.73
CA PHE A 54 -10.98 11.64 -7.61
C PHE A 54 -11.53 11.80 -9.03
N LEU A 55 -12.20 10.79 -9.59
CA LEU A 55 -12.81 10.88 -10.92
C LEU A 55 -14.00 11.85 -10.94
N ASN A 56 -14.80 11.85 -9.88
CA ASN A 56 -16.06 12.60 -9.83
C ASN A 56 -15.94 14.03 -9.29
N GLU A 57 -14.84 14.42 -8.62
CA GLU A 57 -14.67 15.78 -8.13
C GLU A 57 -14.34 16.76 -9.28
N PRO A 58 -15.21 17.74 -9.59
CA PRO A 58 -15.01 18.62 -10.74
C PRO A 58 -13.80 19.55 -10.61
N ARG A 59 -13.31 19.83 -9.39
CA ARG A 59 -12.16 20.72 -9.18
C ARG A 59 -10.85 19.92 -9.13
N PRO A 60 -9.94 20.11 -10.09
CA PRO A 60 -8.70 19.32 -10.17
C PRO A 60 -7.85 19.42 -8.89
N SER A 61 -7.71 20.63 -8.35
CA SER A 61 -6.92 20.85 -7.14
C SER A 61 -7.52 20.17 -5.91
N LYS A 62 -8.85 20.14 -5.78
CA LYS A 62 -9.52 19.44 -4.67
C LYS A 62 -9.38 17.93 -4.81
N ALA A 63 -9.59 17.40 -6.03
CA ALA A 63 -9.43 15.99 -6.33
C ALA A 63 -8.00 15.51 -6.02
N ALA A 64 -6.99 16.20 -6.55
CA ALA A 64 -5.59 15.85 -6.35
C ALA A 64 -5.16 15.94 -4.89
N ASN A 65 -5.53 17.01 -4.17
CA ASN A 65 -5.17 17.15 -2.75
C ASN A 65 -5.75 16.03 -1.89
N ALA A 66 -7.04 15.71 -2.07
CA ALA A 66 -7.70 14.64 -1.32
C ALA A 66 -6.99 13.28 -1.50
N LEU A 67 -6.61 12.96 -2.73
CA LEU A 67 -5.88 11.74 -3.05
C LEU A 67 -4.45 11.76 -2.49
N LEU A 68 -3.72 12.88 -2.64
CA LEU A 68 -2.33 13.04 -2.17
C LEU A 68 -2.19 13.00 -0.65
N GLU A 69 -3.23 13.42 0.09
CA GLU A 69 -3.26 13.30 1.55
C GLU A 69 -3.22 11.83 2.02
N LYS A 70 -3.87 10.94 1.27
CA LYS A 70 -3.95 9.49 1.55
C LYS A 70 -2.77 8.71 0.98
N SER A 71 -2.24 9.16 -0.14
CA SER A 71 -1.13 8.51 -0.83
C SER A 71 0.10 8.34 0.07
N PRO A 72 0.85 7.22 -0.05
CA PRO A 72 2.16 7.05 0.57
C PRO A 72 3.21 8.02 0.01
N VAL A 73 2.97 8.59 -1.17
CA VAL A 73 3.85 9.55 -1.83
C VAL A 73 3.09 10.87 -1.95
N GLY A 74 3.32 11.83 -1.05
CA GLY A 74 2.53 13.06 -0.96
C GLY A 74 3.19 14.30 -1.61
N LEU A 75 2.70 15.49 -1.24
CA LEU A 75 3.28 16.79 -1.62
C LEU A 75 4.59 17.15 -0.90
N GLY A 76 5.05 16.29 0.01
CA GLY A 76 6.23 16.54 0.84
C GLY A 76 7.55 16.16 0.16
N SER A 77 8.61 16.17 0.96
CA SER A 77 9.90 15.60 0.58
C SER A 77 9.78 14.12 0.23
N GLU A 78 10.75 13.63 -0.53
CA GLU A 78 10.85 12.23 -0.90
C GLU A 78 10.80 11.31 0.33
N PRO A 79 9.84 10.37 0.41
CA PRO A 79 9.78 9.42 1.51
C PRO A 79 10.97 8.47 1.49
N THR A 80 11.47 8.12 2.67
CA THR A 80 12.59 7.19 2.81
C THR A 80 12.14 5.74 2.87
N ARG A 81 13.08 4.81 2.75
CA ARG A 81 12.84 3.38 3.00
C ARG A 81 12.19 3.11 4.35
N ASP A 82 12.60 3.83 5.40
CA ASP A 82 12.04 3.64 6.74
C ASP A 82 10.61 4.16 6.83
N ASP A 83 10.26 5.20 6.07
CA ASP A 83 8.89 5.69 5.98
C ASP A 83 7.99 4.65 5.31
N PHE A 84 8.42 4.06 4.19
CA PHE A 84 7.69 2.97 3.53
C PHE A 84 7.46 1.78 4.45
N LYS A 85 8.51 1.36 5.17
CA LYS A 85 8.40 0.27 6.15
C LYS A 85 7.40 0.59 7.27
N LYS A 86 7.43 1.81 7.83
CA LYS A 86 6.45 2.26 8.84
C LYS A 86 5.02 2.32 8.28
N MET A 87 4.89 2.63 6.99
CA MET A 87 3.61 2.64 6.28
C MET A 87 3.10 1.24 5.93
N GLY A 88 3.87 0.17 6.14
CA GLY A 88 3.47 -1.20 5.84
C GLY A 88 3.79 -1.66 4.42
N TYR A 89 4.74 -1.00 3.75
CA TYR A 89 5.29 -1.45 2.47
C TYR A 89 6.59 -2.22 2.70
N GLU A 90 6.65 -3.43 2.16
CA GLU A 90 7.79 -4.33 2.25
C GLU A 90 8.66 -4.26 0.99
N PHE A 91 9.96 -4.48 1.14
CA PHE A 91 10.87 -4.50 0.00
C PHE A 91 10.61 -5.74 -0.86
N ALA A 92 10.35 -5.53 -2.15
CA ALA A 92 10.05 -6.60 -3.11
C ALA A 92 11.27 -6.95 -3.98
N GLY A 93 12.18 -5.98 -4.24
CA GLY A 93 13.40 -6.26 -5.00
C GLY A 93 14.04 -5.03 -5.65
N THR A 94 15.11 -5.30 -6.40
CA THR A 94 15.78 -4.36 -7.31
C THR A 94 16.57 -5.16 -8.35
N GLN A 95 16.98 -4.53 -9.44
CA GLN A 95 17.82 -5.16 -10.47
C GLN A 95 19.32 -4.93 -10.20
N TYR A 96 20.19 -5.67 -10.87
CA TYR A 96 21.64 -5.67 -10.63
C TYR A 96 22.40 -4.72 -11.56
N HIS A 97 21.99 -3.44 -11.60
CA HIS A 97 22.70 -2.39 -12.34
C HIS A 97 22.61 -1.04 -11.61
N ILE A 98 23.48 -0.11 -11.99
CA ILE A 98 23.50 1.25 -11.40
C ILE A 98 22.23 1.99 -11.83
N GLY A 99 21.54 2.59 -10.87
CA GLY A 99 20.29 3.30 -11.10
C GLY A 99 19.07 2.39 -11.24
N ALA A 100 19.22 1.08 -11.02
CA ALA A 100 18.12 0.15 -10.98
C ALA A 100 17.07 0.60 -9.96
N PRO A 101 15.78 0.62 -10.33
CA PRO A 101 14.74 1.02 -9.41
C PRO A 101 14.59 0.02 -8.26
N VAL A 102 14.08 0.53 -7.15
CA VAL A 102 13.75 -0.26 -5.97
C VAL A 102 12.24 -0.41 -5.84
N TYR A 103 11.79 -1.63 -5.62
CA TYR A 103 10.37 -1.98 -5.56
C TYR A 103 9.94 -2.24 -4.12
N TYR A 104 8.77 -1.71 -3.75
CA TYR A 104 8.07 -2.00 -2.51
C TYR A 104 6.62 -2.34 -2.75
N GLU A 105 6.05 -3.22 -1.93
CA GLU A 105 4.67 -3.69 -2.06
C GLU A 105 3.97 -3.75 -0.69
N SER A 106 2.67 -3.50 -0.67
CA SER A 106 1.81 -3.70 0.49
C SER A 106 0.88 -4.89 0.27
N ALA A 107 0.46 -5.55 1.36
CA ALA A 107 -0.45 -6.70 1.30
C ALA A 107 -1.82 -6.39 0.68
N ASP A 108 -2.20 -5.11 0.63
CA ASP A 108 -3.43 -4.63 0.00
C ASP A 108 -3.28 -4.33 -1.51
N GLY A 109 -2.10 -4.59 -2.10
CA GLY A 109 -1.85 -4.43 -3.54
C GLY A 109 -1.40 -3.04 -3.98
N GLY A 110 -0.90 -2.21 -3.06
CA GLY A 110 -0.17 -1.00 -3.42
C GLY A 110 1.27 -1.32 -3.80
N LYS A 111 1.77 -0.71 -4.87
CA LYS A 111 3.15 -0.88 -5.35
C LYS A 111 3.84 0.45 -5.45
N ILE A 112 5.09 0.53 -4.98
CA ILE A 112 5.93 1.72 -5.02
C ILE A 112 7.22 1.36 -5.74
N THR A 113 7.58 2.16 -6.74
CA THR A 113 8.84 2.04 -7.47
C THR A 113 9.64 3.33 -7.31
N ILE A 114 10.86 3.23 -6.79
CA ILE A 114 11.75 4.36 -6.54
C ILE A 114 12.86 4.34 -7.59
N TYR A 115 13.05 5.46 -8.27
CA TYR A 115 14.15 5.71 -9.21
C TYR A 115 15.04 6.80 -8.62
N ASP A 116 16.34 6.53 -8.50
CA ASP A 116 17.30 7.46 -7.89
C ASP A 116 17.91 8.47 -8.88
N GLY A 117 17.59 8.33 -10.17
CA GLY A 117 18.06 9.22 -11.25
C GLY A 117 19.47 8.93 -11.75
N LYS A 118 20.12 7.84 -11.32
CA LYS A 118 21.49 7.49 -11.72
C LYS A 118 21.54 6.46 -12.84
N GLY A 119 20.39 6.01 -13.34
CA GLY A 119 20.29 5.02 -14.40
C GLY A 119 20.36 5.64 -15.79
N THR A 120 19.96 4.85 -16.78
CA THR A 120 20.01 5.26 -18.19
C THR A 120 18.65 5.75 -18.68
N ALA A 121 18.66 6.69 -19.64
CA ALA A 121 17.43 7.24 -20.21
C ALA A 121 16.67 6.20 -21.04
N GLU A 122 17.39 5.27 -21.67
CA GLU A 122 16.83 4.15 -22.43
C GLU A 122 15.95 3.24 -21.55
N MET A 123 16.30 3.10 -20.27
CA MET A 123 15.52 2.35 -19.27
C MET A 123 14.52 3.23 -18.50
N GLY A 124 14.52 4.55 -18.73
CA GLY A 124 13.67 5.51 -18.02
C GLY A 124 14.04 5.74 -16.55
N GLU A 125 15.32 5.49 -16.21
CA GLU A 125 15.88 5.52 -14.85
C GLU A 125 16.78 6.75 -14.59
N ASP A 126 16.93 7.61 -15.60
CA ASP A 126 17.72 8.86 -15.58
C ASP A 126 17.09 9.97 -14.74
N LYS A 127 15.89 9.75 -14.20
CA LYS A 127 15.14 10.73 -13.43
C LYS A 127 14.87 10.24 -12.02
N ARG A 128 15.14 11.11 -11.05
CA ARG A 128 14.76 10.88 -9.66
C ARG A 128 13.26 11.03 -9.50
N LYS A 129 12.56 9.91 -9.32
CA LYS A 129 11.10 9.87 -9.20
C LYS A 129 10.64 8.69 -8.36
N ILE A 130 9.43 8.82 -7.83
CA ILE A 130 8.71 7.71 -7.20
C ILE A 130 7.41 7.50 -7.96
N VAL A 131 7.12 6.25 -8.29
CA VAL A 131 5.87 5.82 -8.92
C VAL A 131 5.08 4.99 -7.92
N TYR A 132 3.87 5.41 -7.59
CA TYR A 132 2.90 4.66 -6.80
C TYR A 132 1.78 4.15 -7.70
N GLU A 133 1.49 2.86 -7.62
CA GLU A 133 0.44 2.17 -8.38
C GLU A 133 -0.54 1.51 -7.41
N LYS A 134 -1.85 1.66 -7.67
CA LYS A 134 -2.92 1.02 -6.90
C LYS A 134 -4.16 0.85 -7.75
N GLY A 135 -4.52 -0.38 -8.10
CA GLY A 135 -5.62 -0.64 -9.04
C GLY A 135 -5.34 0.05 -10.39
N ASN A 136 -6.22 0.96 -10.81
CA ASN A 136 -6.08 1.75 -12.03
C ASN A 136 -5.42 3.13 -11.84
N LEU A 137 -4.99 3.45 -10.61
CA LEU A 137 -4.25 4.66 -10.30
C LEU A 137 -2.75 4.48 -10.58
N ILE A 138 -2.16 5.48 -11.23
CA ILE A 138 -0.72 5.69 -11.32
C ILE A 138 -0.41 7.11 -10.85
N GLN A 139 0.49 7.23 -9.91
CA GLN A 139 1.00 8.50 -9.42
C GLN A 139 2.51 8.55 -9.57
N GLU A 140 3.02 9.51 -10.34
CA GLU A 140 4.44 9.78 -10.52
C GLU A 140 4.82 11.09 -9.83
N MET A 141 5.84 11.07 -8.97
CA MET A 141 6.34 12.24 -8.25
C MET A 141 7.83 12.42 -8.53
N TYR A 142 8.24 13.60 -8.96
CA TYR A 142 9.60 13.89 -9.41
C TYR A 142 10.29 14.85 -8.44
N TYR A 143 11.52 14.49 -8.05
CA TYR A 143 12.26 15.18 -7.00
C TYR A 143 13.56 15.78 -7.54
N ASP A 144 14.04 16.85 -6.91
CA ASP A 144 15.40 17.34 -7.12
C ASP A 144 16.42 16.53 -6.32
N ASP A 145 17.71 16.85 -6.48
CA ASP A 145 18.81 16.15 -5.81
C ASP A 145 18.75 16.23 -4.28
N ASN A 146 18.07 17.25 -3.75
CA ASN A 146 17.86 17.46 -2.32
C ASN A 146 16.61 16.71 -1.80
N GLY A 147 15.90 15.97 -2.65
CA GLY A 147 14.68 15.26 -2.30
C GLY A 147 13.45 16.16 -2.17
N ASN A 148 13.50 17.39 -2.70
CA ASN A 148 12.33 18.25 -2.75
C ASN A 148 11.48 17.94 -3.97
N LEU A 149 10.16 17.90 -3.79
CA LEU A 149 9.24 17.69 -4.88
C LEU A 149 9.28 18.86 -5.88
N LYS A 150 9.32 18.56 -7.17
CA LYS A 150 9.33 19.54 -8.27
C LYS A 150 8.05 19.48 -9.08
N THR A 151 7.69 18.28 -9.54
CA THR A 151 6.50 18.04 -10.36
C THR A 151 5.90 16.69 -10.04
N GLY A 152 4.65 16.50 -10.42
CA GLY A 152 3.99 15.20 -10.30
C GLY A 152 2.92 15.00 -11.36
N LYS A 153 2.44 13.79 -11.46
CA LYS A 153 1.35 13.42 -12.35
C LYS A 153 0.52 12.32 -11.69
N ILE A 154 -0.78 12.53 -11.63
CA ILE A 154 -1.78 11.54 -11.21
C ILE A 154 -2.53 11.13 -12.47
N ILE A 155 -2.72 9.83 -12.66
CA ILE A 155 -3.42 9.24 -13.80
C ILE A 155 -4.35 8.17 -13.24
N VAL A 156 -5.62 8.24 -13.59
CA VAL A 156 -6.55 7.13 -13.40
C VAL A 156 -6.89 6.59 -14.79
N LYS A 157 -6.67 5.29 -14.98
CA LYS A 157 -6.96 4.60 -16.24
C LYS A 157 -8.36 4.01 -16.22
N ASP A 158 -9.00 3.96 -17.39
CA ASP A 158 -10.21 3.17 -17.57
C ASP A 158 -9.88 1.68 -17.31
N ASN A 159 -10.71 1.02 -16.50
CA ASN A 159 -10.49 -0.36 -16.07
C ASN A 159 -10.60 -1.40 -17.20
N VAL A 160 -11.21 -1.04 -18.34
CA VAL A 160 -11.46 -1.95 -19.47
C VAL A 160 -10.47 -1.67 -20.60
N ALA A 161 -10.37 -0.41 -21.03
CA ALA A 161 -9.60 0.00 -22.19
C ALA A 161 -8.17 0.41 -21.85
N GLY A 162 -7.86 0.71 -20.58
CA GLY A 162 -6.52 1.06 -20.11
C GLY A 162 -6.01 2.45 -20.54
N PHE A 163 -6.82 3.23 -21.27
CA PHE A 163 -6.53 4.62 -21.60
C PHE A 163 -6.74 5.52 -20.38
N PRO A 164 -6.05 6.67 -20.28
CA PRO A 164 -6.30 7.64 -19.21
C PRO A 164 -7.75 8.12 -19.24
N GLU A 165 -8.49 7.88 -18.16
CA GLU A 165 -9.82 8.44 -17.93
C GLU A 165 -9.71 9.86 -17.39
N ARG A 166 -8.75 10.07 -16.47
CA ARG A 166 -8.41 11.38 -15.92
C ARG A 166 -6.92 11.50 -15.67
N SER A 167 -6.35 12.68 -15.92
CA SER A 167 -4.97 12.99 -15.53
C SER A 167 -4.87 14.40 -14.96
N ILE A 168 -4.13 14.54 -13.87
CA ILE A 168 -3.79 15.84 -13.29
C ILE A 168 -2.28 15.92 -13.15
N ARG A 169 -1.69 16.99 -13.66
CA ARG A 169 -0.29 17.37 -13.48
C ARG A 169 -0.16 18.32 -12.30
N LEU A 170 0.95 18.20 -11.61
CA LEU A 170 1.35 19.01 -10.47
C LEU A 170 2.69 19.68 -10.80
N ALA A 171 2.83 20.95 -10.46
CA ALA A 171 4.09 21.66 -10.40
C ALA A 171 4.23 22.42 -9.09
N MET A 172 5.43 22.47 -8.53
CA MET A 172 5.72 23.27 -7.33
C MET A 172 6.20 24.67 -7.75
N GLU A 173 5.37 25.68 -7.49
CA GLU A 173 5.63 27.09 -7.79
C GLU A 173 5.76 27.87 -6.48
N ASN A 174 6.94 28.43 -6.22
CA ASN A 174 7.21 29.17 -4.98
C ASN A 174 6.84 28.40 -3.70
N GLY A 175 7.07 27.08 -3.69
CA GLY A 175 6.75 26.19 -2.58
C GLY A 175 5.27 25.82 -2.45
N LYS A 176 4.41 26.23 -3.39
CA LYS A 176 3.00 25.87 -3.43
C LYS A 176 2.69 24.95 -4.61
N PRO A 177 1.80 23.97 -4.44
CA PRO A 177 1.37 23.13 -5.54
C PRO A 177 0.44 23.89 -6.49
N SER A 178 0.70 23.78 -7.78
CA SER A 178 -0.16 24.21 -8.89
C SER A 178 -0.64 22.95 -9.62
N PHE A 179 -1.95 22.86 -9.86
CA PHE A 179 -2.58 21.67 -10.45
C PHE A 179 -3.20 22.03 -11.80
N ILE A 180 -2.87 21.24 -12.82
CA ILE A 180 -3.32 21.43 -14.20
C ILE A 180 -3.84 20.09 -14.71
N GLU A 181 -5.07 20.08 -15.18
CA GLU A 181 -5.69 18.93 -15.85
C GLU A 181 -5.37 18.94 -17.35
#